data_AF-A0A959RR55-F1
#
_entry.id   AF-A0A959RR55-F1
#
_cell.length_a   1.000
_cell.length_b   1.000
_cell.length_c   1.000
_cell.angle_alpha   90.00
_cell.angle_beta   90.00
_cell.angle_gamma   90.00
#
_symmetry.space_group_name_H-M   'P 1'
#
loop_
_entity.id
_entity.type
_entity.pdbx_description
1 polymer ?
#
loop_
_entity_poly.entity_id
_entity_poly.type
_entity_poly.pdbx_seq_one_letter_code
_entity_poly.pdbx_strand_id
1 'polypeptide(L)'
;MNIYKKYCPNVFVAVCEEKHEKGDEITITTKYGKENEHIVHNLVGYSGTQENPLFLYSITRKDGFTHQERAKRKAERLEGYAGNADKRSYEYYEKSNEHRGFLSLGEPIKIGHHSERRHRKIIDQAWNNMGKSVAESDKAKEYRRRAEYWKHKENDINLSMPESLDYYEFKLMEAKEKHKFYKENPDKREHSYSLTYANKAVKEMQKNVELAVKLWGNPEEVAQMDEEKKQAAEKKAAKTSKKKDAIKEYGGFFAFNTDQFKEGIQRIKEEGYLLEGEKVKHLMAGLYMPSKNIDNYLKTL
;
A
#
# COMPACT_ATOMS: atom_id res chain seq x y z
N MET A 1 -25.61 -12.70 8.51
CA MET A 1 -25.48 -11.27 8.96
C MET A 1 -24.35 -10.60 8.18
N ASN A 2 -24.60 -9.43 7.58
CA ASN A 2 -23.60 -8.78 6.72
C ASN A 2 -22.47 -8.14 7.53
N ILE A 3 -21.23 -8.47 7.19
CA ILE A 3 -20.02 -7.99 7.88
C ILE A 3 -19.03 -7.35 6.91
N TYR A 4 -18.18 -6.48 7.43
CA TYR A 4 -17.05 -5.94 6.67
C TYR A 4 -15.87 -6.92 6.64
N LYS A 5 -15.25 -7.07 5.48
CA LYS A 5 -13.96 -7.75 5.32
C LYS A 5 -12.97 -6.84 4.60
N LYS A 6 -11.74 -6.78 5.10
CA LYS A 6 -10.66 -6.05 4.42
C LYS A 6 -10.27 -6.80 3.15
N TYR A 7 -10.31 -6.14 2.00
CA TYR A 7 -9.96 -6.74 0.71
C TYR A 7 -8.54 -6.36 0.27
N CYS A 8 -8.26 -5.05 0.22
CA CYS A 8 -6.93 -4.51 -0.06
C CYS A 8 -6.68 -3.25 0.81
N PRO A 9 -5.51 -2.60 0.74
CA PRO A 9 -5.25 -1.39 1.53
C PRO A 9 -6.36 -0.34 1.32
N ASN A 10 -6.94 0.14 2.43
CA ASN A 10 -8.03 1.11 2.47
C ASN A 10 -9.40 0.65 1.90
N VAL A 11 -9.53 -0.56 1.36
CA VAL A 11 -10.79 -1.08 0.80
C VAL A 11 -11.39 -2.17 1.69
N PHE A 12 -12.66 -1.99 2.04
CA PHE A 12 -13.49 -2.98 2.72
C PHE A 12 -14.63 -3.37 1.80
N VAL A 13 -14.93 -4.66 1.76
CA VAL A 13 -16.03 -5.26 1.00
C VAL A 13 -17.08 -5.80 1.97
N ALA A 14 -18.32 -5.88 1.51
CA ALA A 14 -19.38 -6.57 2.22
C ALA A 14 -19.22 -8.08 2.06
N VAL A 15 -19.42 -8.82 3.15
CA VAL A 15 -19.59 -10.27 3.13
C VAL A 15 -21.07 -10.54 3.37
N CYS A 16 -21.73 -11.12 2.38
CA CYS A 16 -23.16 -11.41 2.38
C CYS A 16 -23.38 -12.91 2.23
N GLU A 17 -24.38 -13.45 2.93
CA GLU A 17 -24.84 -14.83 2.74
C GLU A 17 -25.77 -14.95 1.53
N GLU A 18 -26.50 -13.89 1.22
CA GLU A 18 -27.42 -13.80 0.09
C GLU A 18 -26.79 -13.11 -1.13
N LYS A 19 -27.36 -13.36 -2.31
CA LYS A 19 -26.97 -12.68 -3.54
C LYS A 19 -27.63 -11.31 -3.63
N HIS A 20 -26.88 -10.32 -4.09
CA HIS A 20 -27.33 -8.95 -4.28
C HIS A 20 -27.00 -8.48 -5.69
N GLU A 21 -27.86 -7.64 -6.24
CA GLU A 21 -27.67 -6.98 -7.52
C GLU A 21 -26.97 -5.62 -7.35
N LYS A 22 -26.44 -5.10 -8.46
CA LYS A 22 -25.79 -3.79 -8.48
C LYS A 22 -26.84 -2.71 -8.21
N GLY A 23 -26.63 -1.92 -7.16
CA GLY A 23 -27.55 -0.88 -6.70
C GLY A 23 -28.34 -1.25 -5.44
N ASP A 24 -28.29 -2.52 -4.99
CA ASP A 24 -28.99 -2.94 -3.78
C ASP A 24 -28.50 -2.19 -2.54
N GLU A 25 -29.44 -1.87 -1.65
CA GLU A 25 -29.14 -1.27 -0.35
C GLU A 25 -29.03 -2.34 0.73
N ILE A 26 -27.85 -2.42 1.35
CA ILE A 26 -27.58 -3.37 2.42
C ILE A 26 -27.13 -2.66 3.70
N THR A 27 -27.60 -3.18 4.83
CA THR A 27 -27.13 -2.74 6.15
C THR A 27 -25.98 -3.63 6.60
N ILE A 28 -24.86 -3.00 6.96
CA ILE A 28 -23.66 -3.70 7.43
C ILE A 28 -23.33 -3.21 8.83
N THR A 29 -23.12 -4.17 9.73
CA THR A 29 -22.75 -3.88 11.11
C THR A 29 -21.23 -3.88 11.27
N THR A 30 -20.69 -2.83 11.88
CA THR A 30 -19.28 -2.76 12.24
C THR A 30 -18.95 -3.70 13.41
N LYS A 31 -17.66 -4.02 13.61
CA LYS A 31 -17.18 -4.76 14.80
C LYS A 31 -17.63 -4.15 16.14
N TYR A 32 -17.97 -2.86 16.15
CA TYR A 32 -18.39 -2.11 17.33
C TYR A 32 -19.92 -1.98 17.46
N GLY A 33 -20.71 -2.71 16.67
CA GLY A 33 -22.17 -2.70 16.74
C GLY A 33 -22.86 -1.50 16.08
N LYS A 34 -22.11 -0.61 15.42
CA LYS A 34 -22.71 0.47 14.62
C LYS A 34 -23.14 -0.05 13.25
N GLU A 35 -24.40 0.15 12.91
CA GLU A 35 -24.99 -0.15 11.60
C GLU A 35 -24.77 1.02 10.63
N ASN A 36 -24.46 0.72 9.37
CA ASN A 36 -24.47 1.73 8.31
C ASN A 36 -25.05 1.13 7.02
N GLU A 37 -25.78 1.96 6.28
CA GLU A 37 -26.35 1.63 4.98
C GLU A 37 -25.30 1.78 3.87
N HIS A 38 -25.28 0.82 2.95
CA HIS A 38 -24.38 0.79 1.81
C HIS A 38 -25.12 0.44 0.54
N ILE A 39 -24.59 0.94 -0.56
CA ILE A 39 -25.00 0.58 -1.91
C ILE A 39 -24.01 -0.47 -2.42
N VAL A 40 -24.54 -1.58 -2.91
CA VAL A 40 -23.80 -2.69 -3.53
C VAL A 40 -23.41 -2.32 -4.95
N HIS A 41 -22.17 -2.62 -5.35
CA HIS A 41 -21.68 -2.41 -6.71
C HIS A 41 -21.42 -3.74 -7.42
N ASN A 42 -20.19 -4.26 -7.36
CA ASN A 42 -19.77 -5.43 -8.12
C ASN A 42 -19.49 -6.61 -7.18
N LEU A 43 -19.75 -7.82 -7.69
CA LEU A 43 -19.32 -9.06 -7.03
C LEU A 43 -17.82 -9.27 -7.27
N VAL A 44 -17.03 -9.13 -6.21
CA VAL A 44 -15.56 -9.17 -6.23
C VAL A 44 -15.04 -10.60 -6.06
N GLY A 45 -15.84 -11.50 -5.49
CA GLY A 45 -15.51 -12.91 -5.38
C GLY A 45 -16.37 -13.64 -4.35
N TYR A 46 -15.85 -14.79 -3.92
CA TYR A 46 -16.53 -15.67 -2.98
C TYR A 46 -15.59 -16.00 -1.82
N SER A 47 -16.14 -16.23 -0.64
CA SER A 47 -15.44 -16.84 0.49
C SER A 47 -16.33 -17.88 1.16
N GLY A 48 -15.78 -18.79 1.96
CA GLY A 48 -16.56 -19.86 2.59
C GLY A 48 -16.34 -21.22 1.94
N THR A 49 -17.17 -22.19 2.31
CA THR A 49 -17.14 -23.57 1.80
C THR A 49 -18.07 -23.71 0.58
N GLN A 50 -17.93 -24.79 -0.18
CA GLN A 50 -18.79 -25.07 -1.34
C GLN A 50 -20.29 -25.17 -0.94
N GLU A 51 -20.58 -25.59 0.29
CA GLU A 51 -21.93 -25.73 0.83
C GLU A 51 -22.54 -24.40 1.28
N ASN A 52 -21.72 -23.45 1.76
CA ASN A 52 -22.16 -22.14 2.25
C ASN A 52 -21.28 -21.03 1.65
N PRO A 53 -21.52 -20.65 0.38
CA PRO A 53 -20.78 -19.57 -0.26
C PRO A 53 -21.19 -18.21 0.30
N LEU A 54 -20.21 -17.45 0.79
CA LEU A 54 -20.35 -16.05 1.16
C LEU A 54 -19.90 -15.17 -0.02
N PHE A 55 -20.77 -14.26 -0.42
CA PHE A 55 -20.57 -13.34 -1.54
C PHE A 55 -19.84 -12.08 -1.07
N LEU A 56 -18.79 -11.69 -1.81
CA LEU A 56 -18.00 -10.49 -1.53
C LEU A 56 -18.38 -9.37 -2.49
N TYR A 57 -18.95 -8.29 -1.99
CA TYR A 57 -19.36 -7.15 -2.82
C TYR A 57 -18.55 -5.88 -2.53
N SER A 58 -18.19 -5.14 -3.57
CA SER A 58 -17.76 -3.76 -3.43
C SER A 58 -18.95 -2.89 -3.02
N ILE A 59 -18.68 -1.92 -2.16
CA ILE A 59 -19.71 -1.14 -1.49
C ILE A 59 -19.31 0.32 -1.34
N THR A 60 -20.29 1.21 -1.42
CA THR A 60 -20.16 2.62 -1.05
C THR A 60 -21.15 2.94 0.05
N ARG A 61 -20.78 3.78 1.01
CA ARG A 61 -21.74 4.19 2.04
C ARG A 61 -22.76 5.15 1.44
N LYS A 62 -24.04 4.93 1.75
CA LYS A 62 -25.15 5.77 1.26
C LYS A 62 -25.10 7.20 1.81
N ASP A 63 -24.53 7.38 3.00
CA ASP A 63 -24.33 8.69 3.64
C ASP A 63 -23.24 9.56 2.98
N GLY A 64 -22.62 9.10 1.90
CA GLY A 64 -21.55 9.81 1.20
C GLY A 64 -20.24 9.90 2.00
N PHE A 65 -20.07 9.12 3.07
CA PHE A 65 -18.85 9.15 3.87
C PHE A 65 -17.69 8.43 3.17
N THR A 66 -16.85 9.22 2.51
CA THR A 66 -15.67 8.75 1.77
C THR A 66 -14.38 8.80 2.60
N HIS A 67 -13.26 8.38 1.98
CA HIS A 67 -11.93 8.54 2.58
C HIS A 67 -11.59 10.01 2.83
N GLN A 68 -12.00 10.90 1.93
CA GLN A 68 -11.76 12.33 1.99
C GLN A 68 -12.47 12.95 3.20
N GLU A 69 -13.76 12.64 3.37
CA GLU A 69 -14.54 13.10 4.53
C GLU A 69 -13.98 12.57 5.86
N ARG A 70 -13.48 11.33 5.87
CA ARG A 70 -12.77 10.78 7.03
C ARG A 70 -11.49 11.56 7.34
N ALA A 71 -10.72 11.93 6.31
CA ALA A 71 -9.49 12.69 6.47
C ALA A 71 -9.80 14.10 7.01
N LYS A 72 -10.79 14.77 6.44
CA LYS A 72 -11.30 16.08 6.88
C LYS A 72 -11.71 16.08 8.36
N ARG A 73 -12.60 15.18 8.76
CA ARG A 73 -13.03 15.08 10.18
C ARG A 73 -11.87 14.82 11.15
N LYS A 74 -10.87 14.04 10.72
CA LYS A 74 -9.67 13.81 11.54
C LYS A 74 -8.82 15.06 11.67
N ALA A 75 -8.64 15.80 10.58
CA ALA A 75 -7.92 17.07 10.59
C ALA A 75 -8.62 18.08 11.52
N GLU A 76 -9.92 18.30 11.34
CA GLU A 76 -10.73 19.21 12.17
C GLU A 76 -10.67 18.85 13.66
N ARG A 77 -10.80 17.56 14.00
CA ARG A 77 -10.71 17.10 15.38
C ARG A 77 -9.34 17.36 15.99
N LEU A 78 -8.26 17.13 15.24
CA LEU A 78 -6.90 17.39 15.70
C LEU A 78 -6.65 18.89 15.86
N GLU A 79 -7.20 19.71 14.99
CA GLU A 79 -7.15 21.17 15.09
C GLU A 79 -7.88 21.66 16.35
N GLY A 80 -9.05 21.08 16.65
CA GLY A 80 -9.75 21.34 17.91
C GLY A 80 -8.92 20.95 19.14
N TYR A 81 -8.17 19.84 19.09
CA TYR A 81 -7.25 19.46 20.17
C TYR A 81 -6.06 20.42 20.29
N ALA A 82 -5.54 20.92 19.17
CA ALA A 82 -4.51 21.95 19.16
C ALA A 82 -5.00 23.23 19.83
N GLY A 83 -6.17 23.75 19.43
CA GLY A 83 -6.75 24.94 20.02
C GLY A 83 -7.05 24.79 21.53
N ASN A 84 -7.49 23.61 21.96
CA ASN A 84 -7.66 23.33 23.39
C ASN A 84 -6.33 23.28 24.15
N ALA A 85 -5.25 22.79 23.52
CA ALA A 85 -3.90 22.81 24.10
C ALA A 85 -3.33 24.23 24.16
N ASP A 86 -3.57 25.07 23.15
CA ASP A 86 -3.18 26.49 23.19
C ASP A 86 -3.85 27.23 24.34
N LYS A 87 -5.17 27.01 24.53
CA LYS A 87 -5.90 27.62 25.65
C LYS A 87 -5.27 27.24 26.99
N ARG A 88 -4.98 25.96 27.23
CA ARG A 88 -4.30 25.50 28.44
C ARG A 88 -2.87 26.06 28.56
N SER A 89 -2.14 26.14 27.45
CA SER A 89 -0.80 26.74 27.41
C SER A 89 -0.84 28.19 27.86
N TYR A 90 -1.80 28.96 27.33
CA TYR A 90 -2.04 30.35 27.70
C TYR A 90 -2.47 30.49 29.17
N GLU A 91 -3.39 29.66 29.65
CA GLU A 91 -3.78 29.65 31.07
C GLU A 91 -2.60 29.40 32.02
N TYR A 92 -1.70 28.47 31.67
CA TYR A 92 -0.49 28.22 32.45
C TYR A 92 0.52 29.37 32.36
N TYR A 93 0.61 30.04 31.21
CA TYR A 93 1.41 31.24 31.03
C TYR A 93 0.89 32.38 31.94
N GLU A 94 -0.41 32.64 31.93
CA GLU A 94 -1.03 33.63 32.82
C GLU A 94 -0.77 33.30 34.30
N LYS A 95 -0.96 32.03 34.71
CA LYS A 95 -0.65 31.56 36.07
C LYS A 95 0.85 31.68 36.43
N SER A 96 1.75 31.61 35.45
CA SER A 96 3.18 31.84 35.72
C SER A 96 3.48 33.32 36.02
N ASN A 97 2.62 34.22 35.56
CA ASN A 97 2.75 35.67 35.75
C ASN A 97 1.97 36.21 36.96
N GLU A 98 1.26 35.38 37.73
CA GLU A 98 0.41 35.81 38.85
C GLU A 98 1.15 36.70 39.88
N HIS A 99 2.41 36.38 40.17
CA HIS A 99 3.26 37.14 41.10
C HIS A 99 4.30 38.01 40.40
N ARG A 100 4.11 38.31 39.10
CA ARG A 100 5.06 39.10 38.30
C ARG A 100 5.36 40.46 38.93
N GLY A 101 4.36 41.13 39.49
CA GLY A 101 4.54 42.42 40.18
C GLY A 101 5.57 42.32 41.31
N PHE A 102 5.42 41.33 42.20
CA PHE A 102 6.37 41.09 43.30
C PHE A 102 7.77 40.72 42.78
N LEU A 103 7.87 39.80 41.82
CA LEU A 103 9.15 39.35 41.27
C LEU A 103 9.88 40.44 40.47
N SER A 104 9.15 41.35 39.83
CA SER A 104 9.73 42.44 39.04
C SER A 104 10.49 43.48 39.87
N LEU A 105 10.21 43.56 41.17
CA LEU A 105 10.95 44.42 42.10
C LEU A 105 12.40 43.96 42.30
N GLY A 106 12.73 42.71 41.91
CA GLY A 106 14.09 42.19 41.96
C GLY A 106 14.65 42.00 43.36
N GLU A 107 13.79 41.88 44.38
CA GLU A 107 14.26 41.62 45.75
C GLU A 107 15.03 40.29 45.80
N PRO A 108 16.20 40.23 46.45
CA PRO A 108 16.92 38.98 46.62
C PRO A 108 16.25 38.06 47.66
N ILE A 109 16.46 36.75 47.55
CA ILE A 109 16.02 35.78 48.57
C ILE A 109 16.89 35.98 49.82
N LYS A 110 16.25 36.41 50.92
CA LYS A 110 16.90 36.58 52.23
C LYS A 110 16.97 35.24 52.97
N ILE A 111 18.13 34.58 52.94
CA ILE A 111 18.35 33.26 53.56
C ILE A 111 18.23 33.38 55.10
N GLY A 112 17.45 32.48 55.73
CA GLY A 112 17.17 32.47 57.17
C GLY A 112 16.03 33.40 57.61
N HIS A 113 15.43 34.16 56.70
CA HIS A 113 14.31 35.06 57.01
C HIS A 113 12.95 34.34 56.90
N HIS A 114 11.95 34.76 57.69
CA HIS A 114 10.63 34.13 57.69
C HIS A 114 9.91 34.15 56.31
N SER A 115 10.28 35.09 55.42
CA SER A 115 9.74 35.22 54.06
C SER A 115 10.42 34.31 53.03
N GLU A 116 11.56 33.70 53.36
CA GLU A 116 12.37 32.89 52.43
C GLU A 116 11.55 31.78 51.77
N ARG A 117 10.83 30.99 52.59
CA ARG A 117 10.03 29.86 52.10
C ARG A 117 8.96 30.28 51.10
N ARG A 118 8.33 31.43 51.34
CA ARG A 118 7.31 31.99 50.43
C ARG A 118 7.95 32.42 49.12
N HIS A 119 9.09 33.10 49.17
CA HIS A 119 9.78 33.59 47.98
C HIS A 119 10.22 32.43 47.07
N ARG A 120 10.89 31.40 47.62
CA ARG A 120 11.26 30.19 46.87
C ARG A 120 10.05 29.53 46.22
N LYS A 121 8.97 29.34 46.99
CA LYS A 121 7.73 28.74 46.49
C LYS A 121 7.13 29.52 45.30
N ILE A 122 7.13 30.85 45.34
CA ILE A 122 6.61 31.68 44.23
C ILE A 122 7.43 31.46 42.96
N ILE A 123 8.77 31.47 43.06
CA ILE A 123 9.66 31.23 41.92
C ILE A 123 9.44 29.82 41.36
N ASP A 124 9.40 28.81 42.24
CA ASP A 124 9.18 27.42 41.84
C ASP A 124 7.80 27.25 41.16
N GLN A 125 6.75 27.89 41.67
CA GLN A 125 5.42 27.86 41.06
C GLN A 125 5.40 28.51 39.68
N ALA A 126 6.02 29.69 39.53
CA ALA A 126 6.13 30.38 38.26
C ALA A 126 6.90 29.53 37.23
N TRP A 127 8.04 28.96 37.62
CA TRP A 127 8.85 28.08 36.78
C TRP A 127 8.09 26.82 36.35
N ASN A 128 7.42 26.15 37.30
CA ASN A 128 6.63 24.95 37.01
C ASN A 128 5.45 25.24 36.09
N ASN A 129 4.75 26.37 36.28
CA ASN A 129 3.65 26.78 35.41
C ASN A 129 4.17 27.13 34.00
N MET A 130 5.31 27.81 33.88
CA MET A 130 5.95 28.07 32.59
C MET A 130 6.31 26.75 31.88
N GLY A 131 6.90 25.79 32.60
CA GLY A 131 7.20 24.46 32.04
C GLY A 131 5.95 23.74 31.50
N LYS A 132 4.83 23.83 32.22
CA LYS A 132 3.54 23.29 31.75
C LYS A 132 3.00 24.04 30.52
N SER A 133 3.15 25.37 30.48
CA SER A 133 2.76 26.19 29.33
C SER A 133 3.51 25.76 28.06
N VAL A 134 4.83 25.61 28.15
CA VAL A 134 5.66 25.14 27.03
C VAL A 134 5.25 23.73 26.59
N ALA A 135 5.07 22.81 27.53
CA ALA A 135 4.66 21.45 27.23
C ALA A 135 3.30 21.38 26.50
N GLU A 136 2.31 22.19 26.90
CA GLU A 136 1.03 22.27 26.19
C GLU A 136 1.16 22.93 24.81
N SER A 137 2.03 23.94 24.66
CA SER A 137 2.33 24.53 23.35
C SER A 137 2.95 23.50 22.39
N ASP A 138 3.87 22.66 22.86
CA ASP A 138 4.48 21.62 22.03
C ASP A 138 3.48 20.52 21.66
N LYS A 139 2.55 20.16 22.57
CA LYS A 139 1.41 19.31 22.22
C LYS A 139 0.54 19.93 21.12
N ALA A 140 0.27 21.23 21.20
CA ALA A 140 -0.50 21.94 20.18
C ALA A 140 0.19 21.87 18.81
N LYS A 141 1.50 22.12 18.74
CA LYS A 141 2.29 21.98 17.51
C LYS A 141 2.21 20.57 16.93
N GLU A 142 2.36 19.54 17.77
CA GLU A 142 2.27 18.14 17.34
C GLU A 142 0.88 17.78 16.80
N TYR A 143 -0.19 18.29 17.43
CA TYR A 143 -1.55 18.13 16.91
C TYR A 143 -1.74 18.82 15.55
N ARG A 144 -1.25 20.05 15.38
CA ARG A 144 -1.31 20.76 14.09
C ARG A 144 -0.55 20.04 12.99
N ARG A 145 0.68 19.58 13.26
CA ARG A 145 1.46 18.78 12.30
C ARG A 145 0.67 17.55 11.82
N ARG A 146 0.01 16.86 12.74
CA ARG A 146 -0.84 15.70 12.41
C ARG A 146 -2.11 16.12 11.67
N ALA A 147 -2.72 17.26 12.02
CA ALA A 147 -3.87 17.80 11.32
C ALA A 147 -3.53 18.13 9.86
N GLU A 148 -2.40 18.79 9.61
CA GLU A 148 -1.87 19.09 8.28
C GLU A 148 -1.68 17.83 7.44
N TYR A 149 -1.09 16.77 8.02
CA TYR A 149 -0.98 15.48 7.33
C TYR A 149 -2.36 14.97 6.87
N TRP A 150 -3.38 15.00 7.74
CA TRP A 150 -4.72 14.57 7.37
C TRP A 150 -5.40 15.52 6.39
N LYS A 151 -5.11 16.82 6.44
CA LYS A 151 -5.60 17.81 5.47
C LYS A 151 -5.04 17.54 4.08
N HIS A 152 -3.76 17.17 3.96
CA HIS A 152 -3.21 16.74 2.67
C HIS A 152 -3.90 15.49 2.12
N LYS A 153 -4.37 14.59 3.00
CA LYS A 153 -5.12 13.38 2.63
C LYS A 153 -6.57 13.63 2.22
N GLU A 154 -7.10 14.85 2.40
CA GLU A 154 -8.46 15.20 1.98
C GLU A 154 -8.63 15.13 0.46
N ASN A 155 -7.57 15.40 -0.30
CA ASN A 155 -7.60 15.37 -1.76
C ASN A 155 -7.17 14.03 -2.37
N ASP A 156 -6.81 13.04 -1.54
CA ASP A 156 -6.33 11.74 -2.02
C ASP A 156 -7.51 10.89 -2.54
N ILE A 157 -7.43 10.50 -3.81
CA ILE A 157 -8.32 9.50 -4.41
C ILE A 157 -7.66 8.11 -4.28
N ASN A 158 -8.41 7.13 -3.77
CA ASN A 158 -7.92 5.77 -3.61
C ASN A 158 -8.98 4.73 -4.02
N LEU A 159 -8.59 3.45 -4.08
CA LEU A 159 -9.42 2.33 -4.54
C LEU A 159 -10.75 2.13 -3.78
N SER A 160 -10.97 2.77 -2.62
CA SER A 160 -12.24 2.69 -1.89
C SER A 160 -13.32 3.60 -2.46
N MET A 161 -13.02 4.34 -3.52
CA MET A 161 -13.90 5.33 -4.13
C MET A 161 -14.19 4.95 -5.59
N PRO A 162 -15.43 5.06 -6.09
CA PRO A 162 -15.75 4.78 -7.49
C PRO A 162 -14.93 5.62 -8.48
N GLU A 163 -14.66 6.89 -8.16
CA GLU A 163 -13.87 7.82 -8.99
C GLU A 163 -12.40 7.39 -9.14
N SER A 164 -11.97 6.35 -8.41
CA SER A 164 -10.63 5.80 -8.52
C SER A 164 -10.33 5.15 -9.86
N LEU A 165 -11.36 4.72 -10.60
CA LEU A 165 -11.20 4.12 -11.93
C LEU A 165 -10.53 5.11 -12.88
N ASP A 166 -11.20 6.23 -13.15
CA ASP A 166 -10.70 7.30 -14.03
C ASP A 166 -9.34 7.84 -13.55
N TYR A 167 -9.19 8.01 -12.25
CA TYR A 167 -7.95 8.49 -11.65
C TYR A 167 -6.76 7.57 -11.95
N TYR A 168 -6.93 6.25 -11.75
CA TYR A 168 -5.84 5.29 -11.99
C TYR A 168 -5.59 5.05 -13.48
N GLU A 169 -6.61 5.17 -14.34
CA GLU A 169 -6.43 5.13 -15.79
C GLU A 169 -5.57 6.29 -16.29
N PHE A 170 -5.87 7.51 -15.83
CA PHE A 170 -5.06 8.69 -16.13
C PHE A 170 -3.62 8.52 -15.61
N LYS A 171 -3.45 8.06 -14.36
CA LYS A 171 -2.12 7.81 -13.78
C LYS A 171 -1.35 6.72 -14.54
N LEU A 172 -2.04 5.71 -15.06
CA LEU A 172 -1.43 4.67 -15.89
C LEU A 172 -0.95 5.24 -17.22
N MET A 173 -1.71 6.16 -17.83
CA MET A 173 -1.30 6.87 -19.05
C MET A 173 -0.01 7.67 -18.80
N GLU A 174 0.03 8.53 -17.77
CA GLU A 174 1.22 9.31 -17.40
C GLU A 174 2.43 8.40 -17.14
N ALA A 175 2.23 7.27 -16.45
CA ALA A 175 3.30 6.32 -16.17
C ALA A 175 3.86 5.68 -17.44
N LYS A 176 2.99 5.31 -18.40
CA LYS A 176 3.39 4.74 -19.69
C LYS A 176 4.17 5.75 -20.52
N GLU A 177 3.73 7.00 -20.58
CA GLU A 177 4.43 8.08 -21.27
C GLU A 177 5.81 8.33 -20.68
N LYS A 178 5.92 8.41 -19.35
CA LYS A 178 7.21 8.56 -18.66
C LYS A 178 8.15 7.40 -18.94
N HIS A 179 7.64 6.17 -18.92
CA HIS A 179 8.43 4.99 -19.25
C HIS A 179 8.91 4.99 -20.71
N LYS A 180 8.02 5.36 -21.65
CA LYS A 180 8.37 5.51 -23.08
C LYS A 180 9.44 6.59 -23.27
N PHE A 181 9.25 7.75 -22.63
CA PHE A 181 10.20 8.86 -22.68
C PHE A 181 11.61 8.44 -22.25
N TYR A 182 11.76 7.75 -21.11
CA TYR A 182 13.07 7.26 -20.66
C TYR A 182 13.63 6.12 -21.50
N LYS A 183 12.78 5.36 -22.19
CA LYS A 183 13.23 4.33 -23.13
C LYS A 183 13.83 4.95 -24.39
N GLU A 184 13.19 6.00 -24.90
CA GLU A 184 13.60 6.74 -26.11
C GLU A 184 14.72 7.75 -25.86
N ASN A 185 14.82 8.29 -24.65
CA ASN A 185 15.81 9.30 -24.26
C ASN A 185 16.68 8.79 -23.10
N PRO A 186 17.68 7.92 -23.33
CA PRO A 186 18.59 7.47 -22.27
C PRO A 186 19.34 8.59 -21.56
N ASP A 187 19.72 9.65 -22.28
CA ASP A 187 20.52 10.77 -21.75
C ASP A 187 19.74 11.68 -20.80
N LYS A 188 18.41 11.65 -20.88
CA LYS A 188 17.51 12.45 -20.02
C LYS A 188 17.10 11.71 -18.74
N ARG A 189 17.68 10.54 -18.47
CA ARG A 189 17.46 9.81 -17.22
C ARG A 189 18.20 10.52 -16.09
N GLU A 190 17.48 10.85 -15.03
CA GLU A 190 18.06 11.48 -13.83
C GLU A 190 19.13 10.59 -13.17
N HIS A 191 18.95 9.27 -13.23
CA HIS A 191 19.86 8.28 -12.65
C HIS A 191 19.73 6.91 -13.34
N SER A 192 20.65 5.99 -13.05
CA SER A 192 20.70 4.64 -13.66
C SER A 192 19.40 3.84 -13.49
N TYR A 193 18.71 4.02 -12.36
CA TYR A 193 17.43 3.37 -12.05
C TYR A 193 16.18 4.09 -12.60
N SER A 194 16.27 5.19 -13.35
CA SER A 194 15.06 5.95 -13.74
C SER A 194 14.10 5.12 -14.60
N LEU A 195 14.64 4.31 -15.53
CA LEU A 195 13.83 3.41 -16.37
C LEU A 195 13.17 2.30 -15.55
N THR A 196 13.87 1.75 -14.57
CA THR A 196 13.35 0.65 -13.73
C THR A 196 12.25 1.14 -12.81
N TYR A 197 12.38 2.34 -12.23
CA TYR A 197 11.32 2.97 -11.45
C TYR A 197 10.11 3.35 -12.30
N ALA A 198 10.31 3.86 -13.52
CA ALA A 198 9.20 4.13 -14.44
C ALA A 198 8.44 2.85 -14.82
N ASN A 199 9.15 1.75 -15.11
CA ASN A 199 8.54 0.45 -15.37
C ASN A 199 7.79 -0.10 -14.13
N LYS A 200 8.35 0.09 -12.93
CA LYS A 200 7.69 -0.28 -11.67
C LYS A 200 6.38 0.50 -11.50
N ALA A 201 6.39 1.82 -11.75
CA ALA A 201 5.20 2.66 -11.68
C ALA A 201 4.11 2.20 -12.66
N VAL A 202 4.47 1.87 -13.91
CA VAL A 202 3.51 1.30 -14.88
C VAL A 202 2.86 0.04 -14.32
N LYS A 203 3.65 -0.90 -13.80
CA LYS A 203 3.12 -2.16 -13.24
C LYS A 203 2.23 -1.95 -12.03
N GLU A 204 2.55 -0.97 -11.19
CA GLU A 204 1.76 -0.63 -10.01
C GLU A 204 0.42 -0.01 -10.41
N MET A 205 0.44 0.95 -11.35
CA MET A 205 -0.79 1.58 -11.85
C MET A 205 -1.66 0.57 -12.62
N GLN A 206 -1.06 -0.35 -13.39
CA GLN A 206 -1.81 -1.45 -14.03
C GLN A 206 -2.58 -2.27 -13.00
N LYS A 207 -1.93 -2.67 -11.89
CA LYS A 207 -2.60 -3.41 -10.82
C LYS A 207 -3.73 -2.60 -10.17
N ASN A 208 -3.54 -1.30 -10.00
CA ASN A 208 -4.57 -0.43 -9.42
C ASN A 208 -5.76 -0.27 -10.36
N VAL A 209 -5.55 -0.08 -11.66
CA VAL A 209 -6.63 -0.08 -12.67
C VAL A 209 -7.37 -1.41 -12.67
N GLU A 210 -6.64 -2.52 -12.69
CA GLU A 210 -7.27 -3.86 -12.64
C GLU A 210 -8.14 -4.06 -11.38
N LEU A 211 -7.67 -3.57 -10.23
CA LEU A 211 -8.45 -3.61 -8.99
C LEU A 211 -9.66 -2.65 -9.05
N ALA A 212 -9.48 -1.45 -9.61
CA ALA A 212 -10.56 -0.47 -9.75
C ALA A 212 -11.66 -0.97 -10.69
N VAL A 213 -11.31 -1.54 -11.85
CA VAL A 213 -12.27 -2.18 -12.78
C VAL A 213 -13.04 -3.28 -12.07
N LYS A 214 -12.34 -4.15 -11.32
CA LYS A 214 -13.00 -5.22 -10.57
C LYS A 214 -13.98 -4.70 -9.52
N LEU A 215 -13.63 -3.61 -8.84
CA LEU A 215 -14.47 -3.03 -7.78
C LEU A 215 -15.62 -2.18 -8.33
N TRP A 216 -15.42 -1.43 -9.41
CA TRP A 216 -16.31 -0.34 -9.82
C TRP A 216 -16.72 -0.39 -11.30
N GLY A 217 -15.99 -1.11 -12.14
CA GLY A 217 -16.20 -1.16 -13.59
C GLY A 217 -17.50 -1.84 -14.00
N ASN A 218 -17.82 -1.74 -15.28
CA ASN A 218 -19.00 -2.40 -15.83
C ASN A 218 -18.77 -3.91 -15.99
N PRO A 219 -19.83 -4.74 -15.95
CA PRO A 219 -19.70 -6.19 -16.13
C PRO A 219 -18.95 -6.58 -17.41
N GLU A 220 -19.13 -5.81 -18.49
CA GLU A 220 -18.44 -5.99 -19.76
C GLU A 220 -16.94 -5.70 -19.67
N GLU A 221 -16.54 -4.60 -19.01
CA GLU A 221 -15.15 -4.22 -18.80
C GLU A 221 -14.41 -5.26 -17.94
N VAL A 222 -15.08 -5.77 -16.90
CA VAL A 222 -14.53 -6.83 -16.04
C VAL A 222 -14.32 -8.11 -16.85
N ALA A 223 -15.30 -8.50 -17.67
CA ALA A 223 -15.19 -9.70 -18.52
C ALA A 223 -14.07 -9.58 -19.56
N GLN A 224 -13.96 -8.44 -20.23
CA GLN A 224 -12.88 -8.16 -21.18
C GLN A 224 -11.51 -8.25 -20.50
N MET A 225 -11.35 -7.63 -19.34
CA MET A 225 -10.10 -7.68 -18.58
C MET A 225 -9.74 -9.12 -18.15
N ASP A 226 -10.72 -9.90 -17.68
CA ASP A 226 -10.49 -11.29 -17.28
C ASP A 226 -10.13 -12.18 -18.48
N GLU A 227 -10.72 -11.94 -19.64
CA GLU A 227 -10.35 -12.62 -20.88
C GLU A 227 -8.94 -12.23 -21.34
N GLU A 228 -8.59 -10.95 -21.36
CA GLU A 228 -7.23 -10.48 -21.67
C GLU A 228 -6.19 -11.12 -20.75
N LYS A 229 -6.51 -11.24 -19.45
CA LYS A 229 -5.65 -11.91 -18.47
C LYS A 229 -5.51 -13.40 -18.76
N LYS A 230 -6.61 -14.08 -19.07
CA LYS A 230 -6.61 -15.50 -19.44
C LYS A 230 -5.77 -15.73 -20.70
N GLN A 231 -5.98 -14.96 -21.75
CA GLN A 231 -5.18 -15.01 -22.98
C GLN A 231 -3.70 -14.71 -22.70
N ALA A 232 -3.39 -13.72 -21.86
CA ALA A 232 -2.01 -13.40 -21.49
C ALA A 232 -1.36 -14.53 -20.67
N ALA A 233 -2.13 -15.19 -19.78
CA ALA A 233 -1.67 -16.34 -19.02
C ALA A 233 -1.43 -17.56 -19.92
N GLU A 234 -2.33 -17.83 -20.87
CA GLU A 234 -2.19 -18.89 -21.88
C GLU A 234 -0.98 -18.65 -22.78
N LYS A 235 -0.76 -17.42 -23.27
CA LYS A 235 0.44 -17.05 -24.04
C LYS A 235 1.73 -17.28 -23.23
N LYS A 236 1.73 -16.93 -21.94
CA LYS A 236 2.87 -17.19 -21.03
C LYS A 236 3.08 -18.68 -20.79
N ALA A 237 2.00 -19.44 -20.60
CA ALA A 237 2.04 -20.88 -20.40
C ALA A 237 2.56 -21.58 -21.67
N ALA A 238 2.07 -21.21 -22.85
CA ALA A 238 2.53 -21.71 -24.14
C ALA A 238 4.01 -21.40 -24.39
N LYS A 239 4.46 -20.17 -24.12
CA LYS A 239 5.89 -19.82 -24.20
C LYS A 239 6.75 -20.64 -23.23
N THR A 240 6.22 -20.94 -22.04
CA THR A 240 6.90 -21.76 -21.03
C THR A 240 6.96 -23.23 -21.46
N SER A 241 5.87 -23.76 -22.03
CA SER A 241 5.84 -25.11 -22.59
C SER A 241 6.85 -25.26 -23.72
N LYS A 242 6.82 -24.36 -24.72
CA LYS A 242 7.78 -24.36 -25.84
C LYS A 242 9.23 -24.38 -25.37
N LYS A 243 9.56 -23.60 -24.33
CA LYS A 243 10.90 -23.62 -23.73
C LYS A 243 11.24 -24.96 -23.08
N LYS A 244 10.31 -25.58 -22.35
CA LYS A 244 10.50 -26.91 -21.74
C LYS A 244 10.66 -28.00 -22.80
N ASP A 245 9.87 -27.92 -23.87
CA ASP A 245 9.90 -28.88 -24.98
C ASP A 245 11.24 -28.78 -25.74
N ALA A 246 11.69 -27.56 -26.04
CA ALA A 246 13.01 -27.31 -26.62
C ALA A 246 14.16 -27.80 -25.71
N ILE A 247 14.06 -27.61 -24.39
CA ILE A 247 15.08 -28.14 -23.45
C ILE A 247 15.16 -29.66 -23.53
N LYS A 248 14.03 -30.37 -23.60
CA LYS A 248 14.01 -31.84 -23.72
C LYS A 248 14.53 -32.33 -25.06
N GLU A 249 14.14 -31.68 -26.16
CA GLU A 249 14.54 -32.04 -27.52
C GLU A 249 16.06 -32.02 -27.71
N TYR A 250 16.76 -31.09 -27.05
CA TYR A 250 18.21 -30.97 -27.14
C TYR A 250 18.96 -31.67 -25.99
N GLY A 251 18.27 -32.48 -25.17
CA GLY A 251 18.88 -33.24 -24.07
C GLY A 251 19.36 -32.36 -22.91
N GLY A 252 18.65 -31.27 -22.62
CA GLY A 252 18.96 -30.36 -21.52
C GLY A 252 18.35 -30.80 -20.19
N PHE A 253 19.08 -30.57 -19.10
CA PHE A 253 18.65 -30.91 -17.74
C PHE A 253 19.04 -29.82 -16.75
N PHE A 254 18.29 -29.72 -15.66
CA PHE A 254 18.62 -28.81 -14.56
C PHE A 254 19.32 -29.57 -13.44
N ALA A 255 20.42 -29.02 -12.93
CA ALA A 255 21.10 -29.52 -11.74
C ALA A 255 21.52 -28.34 -10.85
N PHE A 256 21.17 -28.42 -9.57
CA PHE A 256 21.48 -27.40 -8.56
C PHE A 256 22.45 -27.90 -7.49
N ASN A 257 22.78 -29.19 -7.51
CA ASN A 257 23.78 -29.83 -6.66
C ASN A 257 24.52 -30.94 -7.44
N THR A 258 25.56 -31.48 -6.82
CA THR A 258 26.46 -32.47 -7.44
C THR A 258 25.76 -33.79 -7.77
N ASP A 259 24.81 -34.23 -6.95
CA ASP A 259 24.13 -35.51 -7.14
C ASP A 259 23.14 -35.45 -8.31
N GLN A 260 22.32 -34.39 -8.37
CA GLN A 260 21.45 -34.10 -9.52
C GLN A 260 22.24 -33.95 -10.82
N PHE A 261 23.47 -33.44 -10.74
CA PHE A 261 24.32 -33.31 -11.91
C PHE A 261 24.76 -34.68 -12.45
N LYS A 262 25.17 -35.59 -11.56
CA LYS A 262 25.56 -36.96 -11.94
C LYS A 262 24.38 -37.74 -12.50
N GLU A 263 23.23 -37.68 -11.83
CA GLU A 263 21.98 -38.31 -12.27
C GLU A 263 21.51 -37.78 -13.63
N GLY A 264 21.58 -36.46 -13.83
CA GLY A 264 21.21 -35.83 -15.08
C GLY A 264 22.11 -36.23 -16.26
N ILE A 265 23.43 -36.32 -16.04
CA ILE A 265 24.37 -36.84 -17.05
C ILE A 265 24.03 -38.29 -17.40
N GLN A 266 23.78 -39.12 -16.39
CA GLN A 266 23.47 -40.53 -16.61
C GLN A 266 22.18 -40.69 -17.45
N ARG A 267 21.14 -39.94 -17.12
CA ARG A 267 19.88 -39.92 -17.87
C ARG A 267 20.06 -39.52 -19.33
N ILE A 268 20.86 -38.51 -19.62
CA ILE A 268 21.07 -38.02 -21.00
C ILE A 268 21.95 -38.95 -21.81
N LYS A 269 22.87 -39.67 -21.16
CA LYS A 269 23.61 -40.78 -21.78
C LYS A 269 22.67 -41.94 -22.14
N GLU A 270 21.76 -42.30 -21.23
CA GLU A 270 20.75 -43.34 -21.46
C GLU A 270 19.76 -42.96 -22.58
N GLU A 271 19.38 -41.68 -22.66
CA GLU A 271 18.51 -41.15 -23.71
C GLU A 271 19.25 -40.92 -25.06
N GLY A 272 20.56 -41.20 -25.14
CA GLY A 272 21.35 -41.17 -26.39
C GLY A 272 21.79 -39.77 -26.86
N TYR A 273 21.60 -38.75 -26.04
CA TYR A 273 21.95 -37.36 -26.35
C TYR A 273 23.42 -37.00 -26.07
N LEU A 274 24.19 -37.89 -25.43
CA LEU A 274 25.60 -37.68 -25.09
C LEU A 274 26.44 -38.94 -25.41
N LEU A 275 27.39 -38.81 -26.34
CA LEU A 275 28.32 -39.89 -26.70
C LEU A 275 29.52 -39.95 -25.74
N GLU A 276 30.20 -41.10 -25.65
CA GLU A 276 31.39 -41.27 -24.81
C GLU A 276 32.49 -40.26 -25.19
N GLY A 277 32.88 -39.42 -24.21
CA GLY A 277 33.87 -38.36 -24.38
C GLY A 277 33.30 -36.95 -24.59
N GLU A 278 31.99 -36.80 -24.76
CA GLU A 278 31.36 -35.49 -24.93
C GLU A 278 31.15 -34.73 -23.61
N LYS A 279 31.39 -33.42 -23.66
CA LYS A 279 31.25 -32.52 -22.50
C LYS A 279 29.89 -31.84 -22.50
N VAL A 280 29.32 -31.76 -21.32
CA VAL A 280 28.13 -30.94 -21.02
C VAL A 280 28.60 -29.55 -20.59
N LYS A 281 27.94 -28.48 -21.05
CA LYS A 281 28.21 -27.11 -20.61
C LYS A 281 27.03 -26.54 -19.83
N HIS A 282 27.35 -25.65 -18.90
CA HIS A 282 26.38 -24.82 -18.20
C HIS A 282 25.95 -23.66 -19.10
N LEU A 283 24.64 -23.35 -19.11
CA LEU A 283 24.05 -22.26 -19.88
C LEU A 283 23.56 -21.13 -18.97
N MET A 284 22.51 -21.39 -18.19
CA MET A 284 21.88 -20.39 -17.33
C MET A 284 21.05 -21.04 -16.23
N ALA A 285 21.03 -20.46 -15.03
CA ALA A 285 20.17 -20.87 -13.92
C ALA A 285 20.19 -22.39 -13.60
N GLY A 286 21.36 -23.03 -13.70
CA GLY A 286 21.52 -24.47 -13.43
C GLY A 286 21.14 -25.38 -14.59
N LEU A 287 20.83 -24.84 -15.77
CA LEU A 287 20.61 -25.61 -17.01
C LEU A 287 21.94 -26.07 -17.60
N TYR A 288 22.02 -27.36 -17.88
CA TYR A 288 23.14 -28.04 -18.51
C TYR A 288 22.67 -28.71 -19.81
N MET A 289 23.52 -28.67 -20.85
CA MET A 289 23.21 -29.23 -22.16
C MET A 289 24.46 -29.77 -22.86
N PRO A 290 24.35 -30.83 -23.69
CA PRO A 290 25.46 -31.34 -24.50
C PRO A 290 26.03 -30.25 -25.41
N SER A 291 27.36 -30.14 -25.47
CA SER A 291 28.04 -29.05 -26.21
C SER A 291 27.64 -28.93 -27.68
N LYS A 292 27.26 -30.05 -28.32
CA LYS A 292 26.86 -30.11 -29.73
C LYS A 292 25.48 -29.49 -29.99
N ASN A 293 24.60 -29.50 -29.00
CA ASN A 293 23.20 -29.10 -29.17
C ASN A 293 22.94 -27.65 -28.75
N ILE A 294 23.92 -27.01 -28.11
CA ILE A 294 23.78 -25.64 -27.57
C ILE A 294 23.46 -24.63 -28.67
N ASP A 295 24.20 -24.66 -29.79
CA ASP A 295 24.02 -23.66 -30.85
C ASP A 295 22.65 -23.81 -31.56
N ASN A 296 22.12 -25.03 -31.61
CA ASN A 296 20.79 -25.30 -32.16
C ASN A 296 19.68 -24.91 -31.16
N TYR A 297 19.89 -25.15 -29.87
CA TYR A 297 19.01 -24.68 -28.81
C TYR A 297 18.95 -23.15 -28.73
N LEU A 298 20.07 -22.45 -28.90
CA LEU A 298 20.08 -20.98 -28.88
C LEU A 298 19.37 -20.37 -30.09
N LYS A 299 19.29 -21.07 -31.23
CA LYS A 299 18.53 -20.65 -32.42
C LYS A 299 17.02 -20.85 -32.31
N THR A 300 16.57 -21.68 -31.37
CA THR A 300 15.14 -22.00 -31.17
C THR A 300 14.45 -21.14 -30.10
N LEU A 301 15.21 -20.30 -29.38
CA LEU A 301 14.74 -19.39 -28.32
C LEU A 301 14.25 -18.03 -28.82
#